data_AF-A0AA51MYG6-F1
#
_entry.id   AF-A0AA51MYG6-F1
#
_cell.length_a   1.000
_cell.length_b   1.000
_cell.length_c   1.000
_cell.angle_alpha   90.00
_cell.angle_beta   90.00
_cell.angle_gamma   90.00
#
_symmetry.space_group_name_H-M   'P 1'
#
loop_
_entity.id
_entity.type
_entity.pdbx_description
1 polymer ?
#
loop_
_entity_poly.entity_id
_entity_poly.type
_entity_poly.pdbx_seq_one_letter_code
_entity_poly.pdbx_strand_id
1 'polypeptide(L)'
;METNRRVAYTDSEIRKLMKNKMKDRNDNVSDLFQRYKNSFNLKDNTIINDIVSGNIMFDVDMLNIVSDYLEISFEELTRIIEDKDEVKFRKNEEDEELDCFVKILSGLFSEIIRHKKLNQ
;
A
#
# COMPACT_ATOMS: atom_id res chain seq x y z
N MET A 1 -7.48 -27.75 1.64
CA MET A 1 -7.18 -26.62 0.74
C MET A 1 -7.00 -25.41 1.64
N GLU A 2 -5.79 -24.85 1.70
CA GLU A 2 -5.57 -23.60 2.43
C GLU A 2 -6.20 -22.47 1.61
N THR A 3 -7.16 -21.78 2.21
CA THR A 3 -7.77 -20.58 1.64
C THR A 3 -6.80 -19.41 1.84
N ASN A 4 -6.39 -18.77 0.74
CA ASN A 4 -5.57 -17.58 0.83
C ASN A 4 -6.44 -16.38 1.18
N ARG A 5 -6.08 -15.70 2.27
CA ARG A 5 -6.73 -14.47 2.71
C ARG A 5 -5.84 -13.29 2.39
N ARG A 6 -6.39 -12.28 1.70
CA ARG A 6 -5.67 -11.03 1.43
C ARG A 6 -6.60 -9.83 1.50
N VAL A 7 -6.03 -8.65 1.69
CA VAL A 7 -6.76 -7.40 1.55
C VAL A 7 -7.26 -7.22 0.11
N ALA A 8 -8.44 -6.61 -0.03
CA ALA A 8 -9.05 -6.30 -1.30
C ALA A 8 -8.18 -5.35 -2.12
N TYR A 9 -7.63 -4.34 -1.43
CA TYR A 9 -6.74 -3.34 -1.98
C TYR A 9 -5.41 -3.33 -1.23
N THR A 10 -4.30 -3.31 -1.95
CA THR A 10 -3.00 -2.97 -1.35
C THR A 10 -2.82 -1.47 -1.27
N ASP A 11 -1.94 -1.01 -0.38
CA ASP A 11 -1.60 0.42 -0.29
C ASP A 11 -1.14 0.99 -1.64
N SER A 12 -0.41 0.20 -2.44
CA SER A 12 0.01 0.60 -3.80
C SER A 12 -1.17 0.81 -4.75
N GLU A 13 -2.18 -0.05 -4.70
CA GLU A 13 -3.40 0.08 -5.51
C GLU A 13 -4.23 1.29 -5.07
N ILE A 14 -4.41 1.47 -3.77
CA ILE A 14 -5.09 2.65 -3.20
C ILE A 14 -4.40 3.93 -3.68
N ARG A 15 -3.06 3.99 -3.63
CA ARG A 15 -2.30 5.14 -4.13
C ARG A 15 -2.49 5.39 -5.61
N LYS A 16 -2.51 4.33 -6.42
CA LYS A 16 -2.76 4.43 -7.86
C LYS A 16 -4.16 5.00 -8.12
N LEU A 17 -5.18 4.53 -7.39
CA LEU A 17 -6.54 5.06 -7.45
C LEU A 17 -6.59 6.53 -7.04
N MET A 18 -5.93 6.92 -5.95
CA MET A 18 -5.83 8.30 -5.50
C MET A 18 -5.22 9.21 -6.57
N LYS A 19 -4.05 8.83 -7.11
CA LYS A 19 -3.36 9.61 -8.16
C LYS A 19 -4.20 9.76 -9.42
N ASN A 20 -4.88 8.70 -9.85
CA ASN A 20 -5.76 8.74 -11.01
C ASN A 20 -6.95 9.68 -10.76
N LYS A 21 -7.64 9.56 -9.63
CA LYS A 21 -8.79 10.40 -9.30
C LYS A 21 -8.41 11.88 -9.13
N MET A 22 -7.25 12.15 -8.52
CA MET A 22 -6.69 13.52 -8.45
C MET A 22 -6.42 14.10 -9.83
N LYS A 23 -5.83 13.31 -10.73
CA LYS A 23 -5.58 13.72 -12.12
C LYS A 23 -6.90 14.00 -12.86
N ASP A 24 -7.90 13.15 -12.70
CA ASP A 24 -9.21 13.29 -13.36
C ASP A 24 -9.97 14.53 -12.86
N ARG A 25 -9.83 14.87 -11.58
CA ARG A 25 -10.45 16.05 -10.96
C ARG A 25 -9.59 17.31 -11.03
N ASN A 26 -8.36 17.20 -11.55
CA ASN A 26 -7.34 18.25 -11.52
C ASN A 26 -7.09 18.80 -10.09
N ASP A 27 -7.21 17.94 -9.09
CA ASP A 27 -6.95 18.25 -7.69
C ASP A 27 -5.45 18.09 -7.39
N ASN A 28 -4.90 18.97 -6.57
CA ASN A 28 -3.56 18.84 -6.00
C ASN A 28 -3.61 18.58 -4.48
N VAL A 29 -2.45 18.33 -3.86
CA VAL A 29 -2.35 18.05 -2.42
C VAL A 29 -2.92 19.18 -1.56
N SER A 30 -2.72 20.43 -1.96
CA SER A 30 -3.26 21.59 -1.24
C SER A 30 -4.79 21.59 -1.27
N ASP A 31 -5.41 21.23 -2.40
CA ASP A 31 -6.86 21.16 -2.53
C ASP A 31 -7.47 20.12 -1.59
N LEU A 32 -6.87 18.92 -1.54
CA LEU A 32 -7.29 17.86 -0.60
C LEU A 32 -7.08 18.29 0.85
N PHE A 33 -5.96 18.92 1.18
CA PHE A 33 -5.73 19.43 2.54
C PHE A 33 -6.81 20.44 2.93
N GLN A 34 -7.13 21.41 2.08
CA GLN A 34 -8.18 22.40 2.39
C GLN A 34 -9.55 21.74 2.60
N ARG A 35 -9.85 20.66 1.87
CA ARG A 35 -11.09 19.89 2.03
C ARG A 35 -11.17 19.17 3.38
N TYR A 36 -10.07 18.56 3.82
CA TYR A 36 -10.07 17.64 4.96
C TYR A 36 -9.52 18.23 6.27
N LYS A 37 -8.86 19.39 6.24
CA LYS A 37 -8.20 19.98 7.42
C LYS A 37 -9.10 20.14 8.64
N ASN A 38 -10.38 20.49 8.45
CA ASN A 38 -11.30 20.69 9.55
C ASN A 38 -11.90 19.37 10.05
N SER A 39 -12.25 18.46 9.13
CA SER A 39 -12.88 17.18 9.46
C SER A 39 -11.93 16.24 10.21
N PHE A 40 -10.63 16.31 9.91
CA PHE A 40 -9.59 15.45 10.49
C PHE A 40 -8.57 16.21 11.33
N ASN A 41 -8.82 17.50 11.63
CA ASN A 41 -7.93 18.35 12.42
C ASN A 41 -6.46 18.34 11.91
N LEU A 42 -6.29 18.37 10.58
CA LEU A 42 -4.97 18.33 9.95
C LEU A 42 -4.25 19.66 10.19
N LYS A 43 -3.03 19.59 10.74
CA LYS A 43 -2.21 20.77 11.02
C LYS A 43 -1.45 21.28 9.80
N ASP A 44 -1.14 20.37 8.88
CA ASP A 44 -0.39 20.63 7.66
C ASP A 44 -0.70 19.56 6.58
N ASN A 45 -0.03 19.66 5.44
CA ASN A 45 -0.24 18.77 4.29
C ASN A 45 0.43 17.40 4.42
N THR A 46 1.10 17.09 5.54
CA THR A 46 1.95 15.88 5.67
C THR A 46 1.13 14.62 5.44
N ILE A 47 -0.03 14.50 6.09
CA ILE A 47 -0.91 13.33 5.94
C ILE A 47 -1.35 13.14 4.49
N ILE A 48 -1.70 14.22 3.78
CA ILE A 48 -2.11 14.14 2.37
C ILE A 48 -0.90 13.79 1.47
N ASN A 49 0.28 14.35 1.75
CA ASN A 49 1.51 13.98 1.05
C ASN A 49 1.86 12.52 1.25
N ASP A 50 1.69 11.99 2.46
CA ASP A 50 1.94 10.59 2.78
C ASP A 50 0.99 9.67 2.03
N ILE A 51 -0.29 10.06 1.96
CA ILE A 51 -1.30 9.34 1.18
C ILE A 51 -0.87 9.22 -0.29
N VAL A 52 -0.26 10.24 -0.87
CA VAL A 52 0.08 10.27 -2.30
C VAL A 52 1.49 9.72 -2.59
N SER A 53 2.44 9.92 -1.69
CA SER A 53 3.87 9.62 -1.92
C SER A 53 4.19 8.13 -1.81
N GLY A 54 3.54 7.40 -0.90
CA GLY A 54 3.76 5.96 -0.71
C GLY A 54 4.95 5.59 0.14
N ASN A 55 5.49 6.54 0.91
CA ASN A 55 6.61 6.31 1.82
C ASN A 55 6.21 5.59 3.12
N ILE A 56 4.91 5.52 3.42
CA ILE A 56 4.39 4.92 4.66
C ILE A 56 3.16 4.05 4.39
N MET A 57 2.88 3.16 5.34
CA MET A 57 1.61 2.42 5.40
C MET A 57 0.47 3.35 5.79
N PHE A 58 -0.73 3.06 5.28
CA PHE A 58 -1.92 3.83 5.64
C PHE A 58 -2.36 3.56 7.08
N ASP A 59 -2.55 4.63 7.84
CA ASP A 59 -3.26 4.59 9.11
C ASP A 59 -4.78 4.77 8.91
N VAL A 60 -5.53 4.72 10.02
CA VAL A 60 -7.00 4.82 9.99
C VAL A 60 -7.49 6.18 9.48
N ASP A 61 -6.84 7.28 9.85
CA ASP A 61 -7.25 8.61 9.42
C ASP A 61 -7.01 8.79 7.92
N MET A 62 -5.89 8.29 7.42
CA MET A 62 -5.62 8.24 6.00
C MET A 62 -6.64 7.41 5.24
N LEU A 63 -7.01 6.23 5.75
CA LEU A 63 -8.02 5.37 5.12
C LEU A 63 -9.41 6.03 5.11
N ASN A 64 -9.76 6.80 6.14
CA ASN A 64 -11.00 7.57 6.14
C ASN A 64 -11.01 8.68 5.07
N ILE A 65 -9.89 9.41 4.93
CA ILE A 65 -9.73 10.42 3.87
C ILE A 65 -9.80 9.76 2.48
N VAL A 66 -9.10 8.64 2.31
CA VAL A 66 -9.10 7.85 1.07
C VAL A 66 -10.50 7.33 0.75
N SER A 67 -11.22 6.81 1.76
CA SER A 67 -12.58 6.30 1.62
C SER A 67 -13.52 7.37 1.09
N ASP A 68 -13.51 8.55 1.73
CA ASP A 68 -14.31 9.69 1.32
C ASP A 68 -13.93 10.17 -0.08
N TYR A 69 -12.63 10.37 -0.33
CA TYR A 69 -12.16 10.90 -1.60
C TYR A 69 -12.41 9.95 -2.78
N LEU A 70 -12.13 8.65 -2.61
CA LEU A 70 -12.34 7.63 -3.63
C LEU A 70 -13.80 7.24 -3.80
N GLU A 71 -14.69 7.61 -2.87
CA GLU A 71 -16.09 7.18 -2.82
C GLU A 71 -16.17 5.64 -2.73
N ILE A 72 -15.25 5.03 -1.99
CA ILE A 72 -15.19 3.59 -1.68
C ILE A 72 -15.36 3.47 -0.17
N SER A 73 -16.27 2.62 0.33
CA SER A 73 -16.47 2.52 1.77
C SER A 73 -15.23 2.01 2.48
N PHE A 74 -15.04 2.44 3.73
CA PHE A 74 -13.93 1.99 4.57
C PHE A 74 -13.92 0.46 4.70
N GLU A 75 -15.09 -0.15 4.84
CA GLU A 75 -15.25 -1.60 4.93
C GLU A 75 -14.78 -2.30 3.66
N GLU A 76 -15.03 -1.73 2.48
CA GLU A 76 -14.59 -2.31 1.21
C GLU A 76 -13.08 -2.12 0.99
N LEU A 77 -12.53 -0.95 1.34
CA LEU A 77 -11.08 -0.70 1.30
C LEU A 77 -10.29 -1.67 2.18
N THR A 78 -10.83 -2.00 3.35
CA THR A 78 -10.17 -2.86 4.36
C THR A 78 -10.61 -4.32 4.26
N ARG A 79 -11.49 -4.66 3.33
CA ARG A 79 -12.07 -5.99 3.20
C ARG A 79 -11.01 -7.05 2.97
N ILE A 80 -11.13 -8.19 3.66
CA ILE A 80 -10.35 -9.38 3.38
C ILE A 80 -11.13 -10.26 2.39
N ILE A 81 -10.50 -10.61 1.29
CA ILE A 81 -11.04 -11.51 0.26
C ILE A 81 -10.39 -12.89 0.45
N GLU A 82 -11.21 -13.94 0.33
CA GLU A 82 -10.76 -15.32 0.28
C GLU A 82 -10.57 -15.72 -1.19
N ASP A 83 -9.32 -15.85 -1.62
CA ASP A 83 -9.00 -16.39 -2.94
C ASP A 83 -9.03 -17.92 -2.89
N LYS A 84 -9.75 -18.52 -3.85
CA LYS A 84 -9.84 -19.98 -4.03
C LYS A 84 -8.66 -20.56 -4.81
N ASP A 85 -7.84 -19.71 -5.42
CA ASP A 85 -6.69 -20.11 -6.23
C ASP A 85 -5.40 -20.16 -5.39
N GLU A 86 -4.43 -20.96 -5.87
CA GLU A 86 -3.06 -21.05 -5.34
C GLU A 86 -2.46 -19.67 -5.05
N VAL A 87 -1.50 -19.60 -4.10
CA VAL A 87 -0.85 -18.38 -3.62
C VAL A 87 -0.23 -17.59 -4.79
N LYS A 88 -1.02 -16.76 -5.44
CA LYS A 88 -0.54 -15.75 -6.39
C LYS A 88 -0.27 -14.50 -5.57
N PHE A 89 0.95 -14.37 -5.07
CA PHE A 89 1.45 -13.05 -4.68
C PHE A 89 1.22 -12.13 -5.88
N ARG A 90 0.43 -11.06 -5.70
CA ARG A 90 0.26 -10.05 -6.76
C ARG A 90 1.67 -9.62 -7.15
N LYS A 91 2.07 -9.92 -8.38
CA LYS A 91 3.23 -9.28 -8.99
C LYS A 91 2.91 -7.79 -8.97
N ASN A 92 3.70 -7.00 -8.25
CA ASN A 92 3.83 -5.60 -8.59
C ASN A 92 4.45 -5.61 -10.00
N GLU A 93 3.63 -5.52 -11.04
CA GLU A 93 4.06 -5.66 -12.44
C GLU A 93 5.02 -4.56 -12.93
N GLU A 94 5.54 -3.71 -12.03
CA GLU A 94 6.45 -2.61 -12.38
C GLU A 94 7.75 -2.55 -11.54
N ASP A 95 8.06 -3.55 -10.70
CA ASP A 95 9.24 -3.45 -9.82
C ASP A 95 10.24 -4.61 -10.04
N GLU A 96 10.94 -4.58 -11.18
CA GLU A 96 12.14 -5.41 -11.39
C GLU A 96 13.17 -5.22 -10.26
N GLU A 97 13.20 -4.03 -9.64
CA GLU A 97 14.02 -3.72 -8.49
C GLU A 97 13.62 -4.51 -7.23
N LEU A 98 12.32 -4.74 -7.00
CA LEU A 98 11.85 -5.48 -5.83
C LEU A 98 12.14 -6.98 -5.98
N ASP A 99 11.99 -7.54 -7.18
CA ASP A 99 12.40 -8.93 -7.46
C ASP A 99 13.92 -9.10 -7.29
N CYS A 100 14.70 -8.12 -7.76
CA CYS A 100 16.15 -8.08 -7.53
C CYS A 100 16.50 -7.99 -6.03
N PHE A 101 15.83 -7.13 -5.28
CA PHE A 101 16.04 -6.96 -3.85
C PHE A 101 15.70 -8.23 -3.05
N VAL A 102 14.58 -8.89 -3.36
CA VAL A 102 14.18 -10.16 -2.73
C VAL A 102 15.18 -11.27 -3.05
N LYS A 103 15.72 -11.32 -4.27
CA LYS A 103 16.79 -12.26 -4.65
C LYS A 103 18.09 -12.01 -3.89
N ILE A 104 18.50 -10.74 -3.73
CA ILE A 104 19.67 -10.36 -2.94
C ILE A 104 19.50 -10.81 -1.49
N LEU A 105 18.37 -10.49 -0.85
CA LEU A 105 18.09 -10.88 0.53
C LEU A 105 18.10 -12.41 0.69
N SER A 106 17.45 -13.13 -0.21
CA SER A 106 17.41 -14.60 -0.18
C SER A 106 18.80 -15.22 -0.33
N GLY A 107 19.65 -14.64 -1.17
CA GLY A 107 21.06 -15.02 -1.31
C GLY A 107 21.86 -14.80 -0.03
N LEU A 108 21.72 -13.62 0.59
CA LEU A 108 22.38 -13.29 1.86
C LEU A 108 21.97 -14.24 3.00
N PHE A 109 20.67 -14.52 3.14
CA PHE A 109 20.19 -15.47 4.14
C PHE A 109 20.72 -16.89 3.92
N SER A 110 20.76 -17.33 2.67
CA SER A 110 21.29 -18.66 2.32
C SER A 110 22.77 -18.78 2.70
N GLU A 111 23.56 -17.74 2.45
CA GLU A 111 24.97 -17.69 2.84
C GLU A 111 25.19 -17.69 4.35
N ILE A 112 24.39 -16.93 5.10
CA ILE A 112 24.45 -16.92 6.58
C ILE A 112 24.15 -18.32 7.14
N ILE A 113 23.15 -19.01 6.59
CA ILE A 113 22.81 -20.38 7.00
C ILE A 113 23.94 -21.35 6.63
N ARG A 114 24.52 -21.22 5.43
CA ARG A 114 25.66 -22.02 4.99
C ARG A 114 26.86 -21.85 5.92
N HIS A 115 27.21 -20.61 6.28
CA HIS A 115 28.28 -20.32 7.22
C HIS A 115 28.01 -20.90 8.62
N LYS A 116 26.77 -20.81 9.12
CA LYS A 116 26.41 -21.43 10.40
C LYS A 116 26.55 -22.95 10.38
N LYS A 117 26.23 -23.61 9.27
CA LYS A 117 26.37 -25.06 9.11
C LYS A 117 27.81 -25.53 8.92
N LEU A 118 28.66 -24.71 8.30
CA LEU A 118 30.08 -25.03 8.10
C LEU A 118 30.95 -24.80 9.35
N ASN A 119 30.47 -23.98 10.28
CA ASN A 119 31.14 -23.69 11.56
C ASN A 119 30.59 -24.54 12.73
N GLN A 120 29.76 -25.55 12.45
CA GLN A 120 29.34 -26.62 13.37
C GLN A 120 30.06 -27.90 13.00
#